data_AF-A0A3P7IBT4-F1
#
_entry.id   AF-A0A3P7IBT4-F1
#
_cell.length_a   1.000
_cell.length_b   1.000
_cell.length_c   1.000
_cell.angle_alpha   90.00
_cell.angle_beta   90.00
_cell.angle_gamma   90.00
#
_symmetry.space_group_name_H-M   'P 1'
#
loop_
_entity.id
_entity.type
_entity.pdbx_description
1 polymer ?
#
loop_
_entity_poly.entity_id
_entity_poly.type
_entity_poly.pdbx_seq_one_letter_code
_entity_poly.pdbx_strand_id
1 'polypeptide(L)'
;MKEFSDYVKKSKVVNMDELAAHFGLKSDEAISRLQYFLDNGLLEGVMDDRGKFICITEDELNAVAKFINQRGRVTIHELAEYSNKLIRLEGET
;
A
#
# COMPACT_ATOMS: atom_id res chain seq x y z
N MET A 1 10.12 -1.90 -15.13
CA MET A 1 8.94 -2.53 -14.49
C MET A 1 9.28 -3.05 -13.10
N LYS A 2 10.21 -4.00 -12.93
CA LYS A 2 10.60 -4.51 -11.60
C LYS A 2 11.08 -3.41 -10.63
N GLU A 3 11.93 -2.50 -11.10
CA GLU A 3 12.41 -1.37 -10.29
C GLU A 3 11.28 -0.45 -9.78
N PHE A 4 10.19 -0.31 -10.54
CA PHE A 4 9.02 0.47 -10.13
C PHE A 4 8.31 -0.18 -8.95
N SER A 5 7.99 -1.48 -9.07
CA SER A 5 7.34 -2.21 -7.98
C SER A 5 8.24 -2.31 -6.75
N ASP A 6 9.54 -2.50 -6.94
CA ASP A 6 10.50 -2.60 -5.84
C ASP A 6 10.62 -1.26 -5.10
N TYR A 7 10.65 -0.14 -5.84
CA TYR A 7 10.62 1.20 -5.25
C TYR A 7 9.35 1.43 -4.43
N VAL A 8 8.17 1.09 -4.96
CA VAL A 8 6.89 1.27 -4.25
C VAL A 8 6.84 0.41 -2.98
N LYS A 9 7.28 -0.86 -3.05
CA LYS A 9 7.37 -1.75 -1.88
C LYS A 9 8.29 -1.19 -0.81
N LYS A 10 9.49 -0.73 -1.22
CA LYS A 10 10.49 -0.21 -0.30
C LYS A 10 10.06 1.10 0.36
N SER A 11 9.55 2.05 -0.43
CA SER A 11 9.14 3.37 0.07
C SER A 11 7.93 3.31 0.99
N LYS A 12 7.11 2.24 0.87
CA LYS A 12 5.90 1.96 1.67
C LYS A 12 4.75 2.95 1.46
N VAL A 13 5.03 4.25 1.57
CA VAL A 13 4.11 5.35 1.30
C VAL A 13 4.68 6.17 0.15
N VAL A 14 3.89 6.37 -0.89
CA VAL A 14 4.34 7.03 -2.11
C VAL A 14 3.32 8.08 -2.55
N ASN A 15 3.76 9.31 -2.79
CA ASN A 15 2.95 10.30 -3.51
C ASN A 15 3.05 10.04 -5.02
N MET A 16 1.91 10.04 -5.71
CA MET A 16 1.88 9.68 -7.14
C MET A 16 2.65 10.66 -8.05
N ASP A 17 2.67 11.96 -7.73
CA ASP A 17 3.42 12.95 -8.50
C ASP A 17 4.92 12.80 -8.28
N GLU A 18 5.34 12.52 -7.04
CA GLU A 18 6.74 12.22 -6.71
C GLU A 18 7.22 10.92 -7.38
N LEU A 19 6.36 9.89 -7.40
CA LEU A 19 6.63 8.64 -8.11
C LEU A 19 6.79 8.87 -9.61
N ALA A 20 5.90 9.66 -10.21
CA ALA A 20 5.98 10.01 -11.61
C ALA A 20 7.28 10.77 -11.90
N ALA A 21 7.62 11.77 -11.10
CA ALA A 21 8.87 12.52 -11.22
C ALA A 21 10.11 11.62 -11.08
N HIS A 22 10.13 10.68 -10.12
CA HIS A 22 11.23 9.75 -9.90
C HIS A 22 11.52 8.87 -11.13
N PHE A 23 10.47 8.45 -11.84
CA PHE A 23 10.58 7.59 -13.02
C PHE A 23 10.51 8.35 -14.36
N GLY A 24 10.48 9.69 -14.33
CA GLY A 24 10.38 10.52 -15.53
C GLY A 24 9.07 10.33 -16.31
N LEU A 25 7.97 10.07 -15.60
CA LEU A 25 6.65 9.78 -16.15
C LEU A 25 5.71 10.98 -15.97
N LYS A 26 4.59 10.95 -16.70
CA LYS A 26 3.40 11.73 -16.34
C LYS A 26 2.65 11.06 -15.18
N SER A 27 1.94 11.83 -14.36
CA SER A 27 1.17 11.31 -13.22
C SER A 27 0.20 10.20 -13.63
N ASP A 28 -0.56 10.39 -14.72
CA ASP A 28 -1.49 9.37 -15.25
C ASP A 28 -0.80 8.06 -15.67
N GLU A 29 0.44 8.14 -16.14
CA GLU A 29 1.22 6.96 -16.52
C GLU A 29 1.74 6.23 -15.29
N ALA A 30 2.18 6.95 -14.25
CA ALA A 30 2.54 6.35 -12.97
C ALA A 30 1.33 5.65 -12.32
N ILE A 31 0.14 6.27 -12.37
CA ILE A 31 -1.12 5.66 -11.90
C ILE A 31 -1.42 4.39 -12.70
N SER A 32 -1.37 4.46 -14.03
CA SER A 32 -1.65 3.30 -14.90
C SER A 32 -0.69 2.14 -14.65
N ARG A 33 0.60 2.43 -14.42
CA ARG A 33 1.59 1.39 -14.06
C ARG A 33 1.34 0.81 -12.68
N LEU A 34 1.00 1.63 -11.69
CA LEU A 34 0.63 1.16 -10.35
C LEU A 34 -0.59 0.23 -10.44
N GLN A 35 -1.64 0.62 -11.17
CA GLN A 35 -2.84 -0.17 -11.37
C GLN A 35 -2.54 -1.52 -12.01
N TYR A 36 -1.65 -1.57 -13.02
CA TYR A 36 -1.19 -2.84 -13.59
C TYR A 36 -0.63 -3.79 -12.52
N PHE A 37 0.19 -3.32 -11.58
CA PHE A 37 0.73 -4.18 -10.53
C PHE A 37 -0.34 -4.63 -9.52
N LEU A 38 -1.32 -3.77 -9.21
CA LEU A 38 -2.47 -4.12 -8.36
C LEU A 38 -3.34 -5.20 -9.01
N ASP A 39 -3.69 -5.02 -10.29
CA ASP A 39 -4.54 -5.95 -11.04
C ASP A 39 -3.89 -7.33 -11.21
N ASN A 40 -2.56 -7.38 -11.23
CA ASN A 40 -1.78 -8.61 -11.33
C ASN A 40 -1.39 -9.20 -9.96
N GLY A 41 -1.84 -8.61 -8.84
CA GLY A 41 -1.52 -9.09 -7.48
C GLY A 41 -0.03 -9.00 -7.12
N LEU A 42 0.72 -8.14 -7.81
CA LEU A 42 2.16 -7.94 -7.55
C LEU A 42 2.42 -6.85 -6.50
N LEU A 43 1.44 -5.97 -6.31
CA LEU A 43 1.35 -5.00 -5.24
C LEU A 43 -0.03 -5.10 -4.60
N GLU A 44 -0.09 -4.79 -3.31
CA GLU A 44 -1.33 -4.59 -2.58
C GLU A 44 -1.22 -3.27 -1.81
N GLY A 45 -2.34 -2.59 -1.60
CA GLY A 45 -2.32 -1.31 -0.90
C GLY A 45 -3.61 -0.53 -1.03
N VAL A 46 -3.62 0.65 -0.43
CA VAL A 46 -4.74 1.58 -0.44
C VAL A 46 -4.31 2.94 -0.96
N MET A 47 -5.20 3.58 -1.70
CA MET A 47 -5.02 4.97 -2.16
C MET A 47 -5.86 5.87 -1.27
N ASP A 48 -5.28 6.99 -0.81
CA ASP A 48 -6.05 8.06 -0.19
C ASP A 48 -6.64 9.02 -1.24
N ASP A 49 -7.56 9.89 -0.82
CA ASP A 49 -8.20 10.90 -1.67
C ASP A 49 -7.25 12.03 -2.11
N ARG A 50 -5.99 12.01 -1.65
CA ARG A 50 -4.96 13.02 -1.90
C ARG A 50 -3.86 12.51 -2.83
N GLY A 51 -4.03 11.33 -3.42
CA GLY A 51 -3.07 10.75 -4.36
C GLY A 51 -1.83 10.15 -3.69
N LYS A 52 -1.91 9.76 -2.41
CA LYS A 52 -0.91 8.90 -1.79
C LYS A 52 -1.34 7.44 -1.88
N PHE A 53 -0.39 6.59 -2.20
CA PHE A 53 -0.52 5.15 -2.14
C PHE A 53 0.24 4.60 -0.93
N ILE A 54 -0.42 3.76 -0.14
CA ILE A 54 0.17 3.02 0.97
C ILE A 54 0.23 1.56 0.55
N CYS A 55 1.43 1.04 0.30
CA CYS A 55 1.65 -0.36 0.01
C CYS A 55 1.42 -1.18 1.29
N ILE A 56 0.63 -2.24 1.21
CA ILE A 56 0.39 -3.19 2.29
C ILE A 56 1.11 -4.49 1.92
N THR A 57 1.88 -5.06 2.83
CA THR A 57 2.51 -6.36 2.57
C THR A 57 1.54 -7.50 2.88
N GLU A 58 1.79 -8.65 2.26
CA GLU A 58 1.01 -9.86 2.53
C GLU A 58 1.01 -10.23 4.02
N ASP A 59 2.14 -10.09 4.71
CA ASP A 59 2.26 -10.35 6.15
C ASP A 59 1.39 -9.40 7.00
N GLU A 60 1.34 -8.12 6.65
CA GLU A 60 0.50 -7.15 7.35
C GLU A 60 -0.99 -7.43 7.10
N LEU A 61 -1.37 -7.73 5.85
CA LEU A 61 -2.74 -8.08 5.51
C LEU A 61 -3.17 -9.37 6.23
N ASN A 62 -2.31 -10.37 6.27
CA ASN A 62 -2.53 -11.61 7.01
C ASN A 62 -2.64 -11.37 8.52
N ALA A 63 -1.85 -10.45 9.09
CA ALA A 63 -1.97 -10.09 10.49
C ALA A 63 -3.32 -9.43 10.81
N VAL A 64 -3.81 -8.55 9.93
CA VAL A 64 -5.14 -7.93 10.05
C VAL A 64 -6.24 -8.98 9.92
N ALA A 65 -6.16 -9.88 8.94
CA ALA A 65 -7.11 -10.98 8.76
C ALA A 65 -7.14 -11.90 9.98
N LYS A 66 -5.97 -12.25 10.54
CA LYS A 66 -5.85 -13.04 11.76
C LYS A 66 -6.53 -12.36 12.94
N PHE A 67 -6.33 -11.05 13.12
CA PHE A 67 -7.01 -10.28 14.16
C PHE A 67 -8.53 -10.35 14.04
N ILE A 68 -9.08 -10.12 12.83
CA ILE A 68 -10.52 -10.18 12.56
C ILE A 68 -11.06 -11.58 12.89
N ASN A 69 -10.41 -12.63 12.39
CA ASN A 69 -10.84 -14.01 12.60
C ASN A 69 -10.80 -14.44 14.08
N GLN A 70 -9.80 -13.97 14.85
CA GLN A 70 -9.69 -14.29 16.28
C GLN A 70 -10.69 -13.54 17.15
N ARG A 71 -11.01 -12.28 16.83
CA ARG A 71 -12.00 -11.48 17.57
C ARG A 71 -13.44 -11.78 17.16
N GLY A 72 -13.66 -12.25 15.94
CA GLY A 72 -14.99 -12.46 15.38
C GLY A 72 -15.63 -11.13 14.97
N ARG A 73 -16.57 -10.61 15.76
CA ARG A 73 -17.19 -9.30 15.48
C ARG A 73 -16.23 -8.19 15.91
N VAL A 74 -15.84 -7.36 14.95
CA VAL A 74 -14.91 -6.24 15.15
C VAL A 74 -15.59 -4.95 14.71
N THR A 75 -15.52 -3.91 15.54
CA THR A 75 -15.98 -2.57 15.14
C THR A 75 -14.95 -1.89 14.23
N ILE A 76 -15.38 -0.92 13.40
CA ILE A 76 -14.45 -0.14 12.57
C ILE A 76 -13.40 0.57 13.44
N HIS A 77 -13.78 1.02 14.63
CA HIS A 77 -12.87 1.68 15.57
C HIS A 77 -11.77 0.72 16.06
N GLU A 78 -12.12 -0.49 16.47
CA GLU A 78 -11.14 -1.51 16.85
C GLU A 78 -10.26 -1.91 15.67
N LEU A 79 -10.84 -2.07 14.48
CA LEU A 79 -10.07 -2.38 13.28
C LEU A 79 -9.05 -1.29 12.99
N ALA A 80 -9.44 -0.01 13.02
CA ALA A 80 -8.53 1.10 12.79
C ALA A 80 -7.41 1.16 13.84
N GLU A 81 -7.74 1.01 15.13
CA GLU A 81 -6.74 1.05 16.21
C GLU A 81 -5.71 -0.10 16.07
N TYR A 82 -6.18 -1.31 15.75
CA TYR A 82 -5.30 -2.46 15.56
C TYR A 82 -4.53 -2.39 14.24
N SER A 83 -5.14 -1.94 13.14
CA SER A 83 -4.45 -1.72 11.86
C SER A 83 -3.29 -0.75 12.00
N ASN A 84 -3.39 0.31 12.83
CA ASN A 84 -2.28 1.22 13.11
C ASN A 84 -1.07 0.56 13.81
N LYS A 85 -1.27 -0.61 14.44
CA LYS A 85 -0.20 -1.40 15.08
C LYS A 85 0.39 -2.45 14.12
N LEU A 86 -0.42 -2.89 13.15
CA LEU A 86 -0.08 -3.98 12.24
C LEU A 86 0.49 -3.47 10.92
N ILE A 87 0.01 -2.35 10.41
CA ILE A 87 0.44 -1.72 9.16
C ILE A 87 1.40 -0.59 9.52
N ARG A 88 2.66 -0.70 9.09
CA ARG A 88 3.66 0.34 9.33
C ARG A 88 3.70 1.30 8.15
N LEU A 89 3.86 2.59 8.43
CA LEU A 89 3.97 3.63 7.38
C LEU A 89 5.43 3.94 7.01
N GLU A 90 6.38 3.43 7.77
CA GLU A 90 7.81 3.59 7.49
C GLU A 90 8.26 2.48 6.55
N GLY A 91 8.95 2.86 5.47
CA GLY A 91 9.62 1.93 4.57
C GLY A 91 10.88 1.32 5.17
N GLU A 92 11.32 0.21 4.61
CA GLU A 92 12.63 -0.38 4.98
C GLU A 92 13.75 0.48 4.37
N THR A 93 14.64 1.01 5.21
CA THR A 93 15.85 1.74 4.78
C THR A 93 16.83 0.87 4.02
#